data_AF-A0A538QQK0-F1
#
_entry.id   AF-A0A538QQK0-F1
#
_cell.length_a   1.000
_cell.length_b   1.000
_cell.length_c   1.000
_cell.angle_alpha   90.00
_cell.angle_beta   90.00
_cell.angle_gamma   90.00
#
_symmetry.space_group_name_H-M   'P 1'
#
loop_
_entity.id
_entity.type
_entity.pdbx_description
1 polymer ?
#
loop_
_entity_poly.entity_id
_entity_poly.type
_entity_poly.pdbx_seq_one_letter_code
_entity_poly.pdbx_strand_id
1 'polypeptide(L)'
;MNRLIEYLRQHLMIDFQGDLTVGKVRELLAGDDSRDCKALLAKLVANNSVEDMMLVLADCLLEPVQRSLTDDVMREQIRMYTES
;
A
#
# COMPACT_ATOMS: atom_id res chain seq x y z
N MET A 1 -6.97 -26.39 -2.99
CA MET A 1 -6.49 -25.33 -2.07
C MET A 1 -5.12 -24.79 -2.48
N ASN A 2 -4.05 -25.60 -2.52
CA ASN A 2 -2.69 -25.11 -2.81
C ASN A 2 -2.56 -24.33 -4.14
N ARG A 3 -3.13 -24.85 -5.24
CA ARG A 3 -3.12 -24.14 -6.54
C ARG A 3 -3.88 -22.80 -6.52
N LEU A 4 -4.92 -22.69 -5.69
CA LEU A 4 -5.66 -21.44 -5.53
C LEU A 4 -4.83 -20.44 -4.73
N ILE A 5 -4.21 -20.89 -3.62
CA ILE A 5 -3.32 -20.08 -2.80
C ILE A 5 -2.15 -19.54 -3.64
N GLU A 6 -1.51 -20.39 -4.43
CA GLU A 6 -0.43 -20.00 -5.33
C GLU A 6 -0.89 -18.92 -6.32
N TYR A 7 -2.04 -19.13 -6.97
CA TYR A 7 -2.61 -18.14 -7.89
C TYR A 7 -2.86 -16.80 -7.20
N LEU A 8 -3.51 -16.80 -6.04
CA LEU A 8 -3.82 -15.59 -5.28
C LEU A 8 -2.56 -14.84 -4.84
N ARG A 9 -1.51 -15.54 -4.41
CA ARG A 9 -0.22 -14.92 -4.03
C ARG A 9 0.45 -14.24 -5.23
N GLN A 10 0.42 -14.87 -6.40
CA GLN A 10 1.02 -14.33 -7.63
C GLN A 10 0.25 -13.14 -8.21
N HIS A 11 -1.06 -13.06 -7.95
CA HIS A 11 -1.95 -12.03 -8.50
C HIS A 11 -2.40 -11.02 -7.45
N LEU A 12 -1.71 -10.96 -6.32
CA LEU A 12 -1.96 -9.95 -5.29
C LEU A 12 -1.61 -8.56 -5.83
N MET A 13 -2.46 -7.59 -5.53
CA MET A 13 -2.21 -6.18 -5.76
C MET A 13 -2.40 -5.43 -4.43
N ILE A 14 -1.54 -4.46 -4.15
CA ILE A 14 -1.71 -3.54 -3.03
C ILE A 14 -2.36 -2.27 -3.54
N ASP A 15 -3.25 -1.71 -2.74
CA ASP A 15 -3.82 -0.40 -3.00
C ASP A 15 -3.96 0.37 -1.68
N PHE A 16 -3.88 1.69 -1.75
CA PHE A 16 -4.11 2.56 -0.61
C PHE A 16 -5.55 3.04 -0.61
N GLN A 17 -6.29 2.72 0.45
CA GLN A 17 -7.68 3.15 0.58
C GLN A 17 -7.78 4.59 1.10
N GLY A 18 -8.82 5.30 0.66
CA GLY A 18 -9.22 6.62 1.14
C GLY A 18 -9.00 7.74 0.13
N ASP A 19 -9.62 8.89 0.38
CA ASP A 19 -9.49 10.09 -0.45
C ASP A 19 -8.32 10.94 0.05
N LEU A 20 -7.10 10.54 -0.32
CA LEU A 20 -5.90 11.29 0.03
C LEU A 20 -5.71 12.44 -0.95
N THR A 21 -5.54 13.66 -0.42
CA THR A 21 -5.26 14.85 -1.22
C THR A 21 -3.94 15.48 -0.80
N VAL A 22 -3.34 16.32 -1.66
CA VAL A 22 -2.13 17.09 -1.30
C VAL A 22 -2.38 17.95 -0.05
N GLY A 23 -3.58 18.52 0.08
CA GLY A 23 -4.00 19.26 1.28
C GLY A 23 -3.98 18.38 2.52
N LYS A 24 -4.53 17.16 2.44
CA LYS A 24 -4.53 16.24 3.57
C LYS A 24 -3.13 15.78 3.96
N VAL A 25 -2.24 15.54 3.00
CA VAL A 25 -0.84 15.21 3.27
C VAL A 25 -0.14 16.35 4.01
N ARG A 26 -0.37 17.61 3.62
CA ARG A 26 0.19 18.78 4.33
C ARG A 26 -0.29 18.84 5.79
N GLU A 27 -1.57 18.57 6.04
CA GLU A 27 -2.11 18.51 7.41
C GLU A 27 -1.44 17.41 8.23
N LEU A 28 -1.31 16.21 7.66
CA LEU A 28 -0.71 15.05 8.33
C LEU A 28 0.78 15.26 8.66
N LEU A 29 1.48 16.04 7.84
CA LEU A 29 2.89 16.37 8.03
C LEU A 29 3.12 17.70 8.75
N ALA A 30 2.06 18.35 9.26
CA ALA A 30 2.19 19.62 9.95
C ALA A 30 3.06 19.50 11.21
N GLY A 31 4.10 20.33 11.30
CA GLY A 31 5.05 20.31 12.41
C GLY A 31 6.23 19.33 12.24
N ASP A 32 6.27 18.55 11.15
CA ASP A 32 7.44 17.75 10.80
C ASP A 32 8.41 18.55 9.90
N ASP A 33 9.54 18.95 10.49
CA ASP A 33 10.58 19.72 9.83
C ASP A 33 11.67 18.88 9.15
N SER A 34 11.49 17.56 9.13
CA SER A 34 12.45 16.62 8.54
C SER A 34 12.68 16.90 7.04
N ARG A 35 13.86 16.49 6.58
CA ARG A 35 14.24 16.62 5.18
C ARG A 35 13.29 15.84 4.27
N ASP A 36 12.84 14.67 4.72
CA ASP A 36 11.98 13.77 3.94
C ASP A 36 10.58 14.37 3.78
N CYS A 37 10.01 14.94 4.84
CA CYS A 37 8.75 15.69 4.79
C CYS A 37 8.83 16.82 3.75
N LYS A 38 9.87 17.66 3.83
CA LYS A 38 10.05 18.80 2.93
C LYS A 38 10.20 18.35 1.47
N ALA A 39 10.96 17.28 1.23
CA ALA A 39 11.15 16.73 -0.11
C ALA A 39 9.85 16.16 -0.69
N LEU A 40 9.09 15.41 0.11
CA LEU A 40 7.82 14.84 -0.32
C LEU A 40 6.81 15.94 -0.66
N LEU A 41 6.61 16.90 0.25
CA LEU A 41 5.69 18.01 0.02
C LEU A 41 6.06 18.81 -1.23
N ALA A 42 7.34 19.08 -1.45
CA ALA A 42 7.78 19.77 -2.66
C ALA A 42 7.38 19.02 -3.94
N LYS A 43 7.59 17.69 -3.98
CA LYS A 43 7.22 16.86 -5.13
C LYS A 43 5.71 16.81 -5.35
N LEU A 44 4.92 16.59 -4.29
CA LEU A 44 3.45 16.51 -4.39
C LEU A 44 2.82 17.82 -4.86
N VAL A 45 3.40 18.95 -4.44
CA VAL A 45 2.94 20.28 -4.84
C VAL A 45 3.29 20.58 -6.30
N ALA A 46 4.49 20.21 -6.74
CA ALA A 46 4.88 20.36 -8.14
C ALA A 46 4.00 19.54 -9.08
N ASN A 47 3.59 18.33 -8.66
CA ASN A 47 2.77 17.43 -9.45
C ASN A 47 1.25 17.68 -9.28
N ASN A 48 0.86 18.47 -8.28
CA ASN A 48 -0.53 18.70 -7.87
C ASN A 48 -1.37 17.41 -7.75
N SER A 49 -0.74 16.32 -7.32
CA SER A 49 -1.37 15.00 -7.22
C SER A 49 -0.60 14.12 -6.24
N VAL A 50 -1.33 13.21 -5.60
CA VAL A 50 -0.78 12.14 -4.76
C VAL A 50 -0.79 10.77 -5.47
N GLU A 51 -1.43 10.66 -6.64
CA GLU A 51 -1.68 9.39 -7.32
C GLU A 51 -0.38 8.67 -7.70
N ASP A 52 0.56 9.37 -8.34
CA ASP A 52 1.87 8.82 -8.71
C ASP A 52 2.63 8.28 -7.49
N MET A 53 2.59 9.01 -6.36
CA MET A 53 3.20 8.55 -5.11
C MET A 53 2.55 7.26 -4.62
N MET A 54 1.22 7.19 -4.58
CA MET A 54 0.49 6.01 -4.10
C MET A 54 0.76 4.79 -4.98
N LEU A 55 0.76 4.95 -6.30
CA LEU A 55 1.05 3.88 -7.25
C LEU A 55 2.47 3.34 -7.05
N VAL A 56 3.47 4.23 -7.04
CA VAL A 56 4.86 3.83 -6.84
C VAL A 56 5.05 3.13 -5.49
N LEU A 57 4.43 3.64 -4.42
CA LEU A 57 4.51 2.99 -3.11
C LEU A 57 3.84 1.62 -3.12
N ALA A 58 2.69 1.45 -3.77
CA ALA A 58 2.00 0.17 -3.85
C ALA A 58 2.85 -0.88 -4.58
N ASP A 59 3.47 -0.49 -5.70
CA ASP A 59 4.38 -1.35 -6.47
C ASP A 59 5.60 -1.75 -5.64
N CYS A 60 6.23 -0.78 -4.97
CA CYS A 60 7.42 -1.05 -4.13
C CYS A 60 7.10 -1.91 -2.89
N LEU A 61 5.88 -1.81 -2.36
CA LEU A 61 5.45 -2.58 -1.18
C LEU A 61 4.93 -3.97 -1.54
N LEU A 62 4.60 -4.24 -2.81
CA LEU A 62 4.09 -5.55 -3.23
C LEU A 62 5.07 -6.67 -2.92
N GLU A 63 6.35 -6.47 -3.26
CA GLU A 63 7.39 -7.48 -3.02
C GLU A 63 7.54 -7.86 -1.53
N PRO A 64 7.75 -6.92 -0.58
CA PRO A 64 7.86 -7.28 0.83
C PRO A 64 6.59 -7.92 1.39
N VAL A 65 5.40 -7.54 0.91
CA VAL A 65 4.13 -8.18 1.30
C VAL A 65 4.03 -9.61 0.74
N GLN A 66 4.39 -9.83 -0.53
CA GLN A 66 4.41 -11.18 -1.11
C GLN A 66 5.37 -12.11 -0.39
N ARG A 67 6.52 -11.59 0.08
CA ARG A 67 7.48 -12.35 0.89
C ARG A 67 6.92 -12.75 2.26
N SER A 68 6.05 -11.94 2.86
CA SER A 68 5.47 -12.23 4.18
C SER A 68 4.21 -13.11 4.11
N LEU A 69 3.51 -13.12 2.97
CA LEU A 69 2.33 -13.97 2.76
C LEU A 69 2.73 -15.42 2.50
N THR A 70 2.61 -16.26 3.52
CA THR A 70 2.83 -17.71 3.43
C THR A 70 1.57 -18.46 3.03
N ASP A 71 1.73 -19.73 2.62
CA ASP A 71 0.59 -20.60 2.30
C ASP A 71 -0.32 -20.84 3.51
N ASP A 72 0.25 -20.88 4.71
CA ASP A 72 -0.50 -21.06 5.95
C ASP A 72 -1.37 -19.84 6.26
N VAL A 73 -0.82 -18.63 6.11
CA VAL A 73 -1.57 -17.38 6.27
C VAL A 73 -2.72 -17.34 5.27
N MET A 74 -2.46 -17.65 3.99
CA MET A 74 -3.50 -17.67 2.96
C MET A 74 -4.59 -18.69 3.25
N ARG A 75 -4.22 -19.89 3.72
CA ARG A 75 -5.18 -20.93 4.09
C ARG A 75 -6.05 -20.52 5.26
N GLU A 76 -5.46 -19.88 6.27
CA GLU A 76 -6.19 -19.35 7.43
C GLU A 76 -7.21 -18.29 7.01
N GLN A 77 -6.83 -17.33 6.17
CA GLN A 77 -7.77 -16.31 5.69
C GLN A 77 -8.94 -16.91 4.88
N ILE A 78 -8.66 -17.88 4.00
CA ILE A 78 -9.71 -18.58 3.25
C ILE A 78 -10.66 -19.34 4.19
N ARG A 79 -10.12 -19.94 5.25
CA ARG A 79 -10.91 -20.65 6.26
C ARG A 79 -11.81 -19.68 7.03
N MET A 80 -11.28 -18.56 7.50
CA MET A 80 -12.06 -17.53 8.19
C MET A 80 -13.23 -17.03 7.34
N TYR A 81 -13.01 -16.78 6.05
CA TYR A 81 -14.08 -16.42 5.11
C TYR A 81 -15.15 -17.50 4.95
N THR A 82 -14.78 -18.78 5.06
CA THR A 82 -15.74 -19.89 4.96
C THR A 82 -16.57 -20.04 6.25
N GLU A 83 -16.04 -19.58 7.38
CA GLU A 83 -16.66 -19.68 8.71
C GLU A 83 -17.47 -18.42 9.09
N SER A 84 -17.37 -17.33 8.31
CA SER A 84 -18.14 -16.08 8.47
C SER A 84 -19.48 -16.13 7.76
#